data_AF-A0A4Q5Y9R3-F1
#
_entry.id   AF-A0A4Q5Y9R3-F1
#
_cell.length_a   1.000
_cell.length_b   1.000
_cell.length_c   1.000
_cell.angle_alpha   90.00
_cell.angle_beta   90.00
_cell.angle_gamma   90.00
#
_symmetry.space_group_name_H-M   'P 1'
#
loop_
_entity.id
_entity.type
_entity.pdbx_description
1 polymer ?
#
loop_
_entity_poly.entity_id
_entity_poly.type
_entity_poly.pdbx_seq_one_letter_code
_entity_poly.pdbx_strand_id
1 'polypeptide(L)'
;VFLLAGAEDLVPRMKDNGDEDEFISSDQQYLIKRYVPRIEGLFARIEYIRKKNTTDSWWRVTTKDNITTWYGLDDTARIADPDDNGRIFEWLPQLSTDHKGNVQRYTYLKENKKGVSAQPGVHEHNRLNDNAKFTNTYLKNVAYTPATPWYVPESYPYEPLTSNPLPDFLMKAVFDYGDHTDVSDDEATRDWTLRHDPFSSYHAGFEIRTYRQCKRVMMFHYFEELGDNTLVRSLNLEYKDKDLPAGTLSEADMIVSATQTGYVYDEEGNVHSKSLPAMSFDYKPLQWDNTVHEVSAEDFRHAPQGLTGPYQWMDLEGEGISGILSEQGGGWFYKNNLGNGHFAPARSVSPKPSFSGLGNMLQW
;
A
#
# COMPACT_ATOMS: atom_id res chain seq x y z
N VAL A 1 12.37 6.15 12.09
CA VAL A 1 11.50 7.32 11.78
C VAL A 1 10.12 6.76 11.47
N PHE A 2 9.06 7.40 11.94
CA PHE A 2 7.68 6.99 11.66
C PHE A 2 7.03 7.98 10.70
N LEU A 3 6.09 7.51 9.89
CA LEU A 3 5.29 8.35 8.99
C LEU A 3 3.81 8.18 9.34
N LEU A 4 3.04 9.26 9.21
CA LEU A 4 1.59 9.24 9.26
C LEU A 4 1.05 9.59 7.87
N ALA A 5 0.15 8.78 7.32
CA ALA A 5 -0.39 9.01 5.98
C ALA A 5 -1.00 10.42 5.86
N GLY A 6 -0.63 11.15 4.80
CA GLY A 6 -1.05 12.54 4.61
C GLY A 6 -0.29 13.56 5.46
N ALA A 7 0.76 13.15 6.17
CA ALA A 7 1.67 14.01 6.92
C ALA A 7 3.14 13.72 6.59
N GLU A 8 4.02 14.55 7.13
CA GLU A 8 5.48 14.39 7.06
C GLU A 8 6.02 13.35 8.06
N ASP A 9 7.33 13.11 7.99
CA ASP A 9 8.09 12.37 9.00
C ASP A 9 7.73 12.85 10.42
N LEU A 10 7.41 11.90 11.30
CA LEU A 10 7.15 12.17 12.71
C LEU A 10 8.45 12.28 13.50
N VAL A 11 8.51 13.30 14.37
CA VAL A 11 9.57 13.49 15.35
C VAL A 11 8.99 13.47 16.77
N PRO A 12 9.76 13.02 17.78
CA PRO A 12 9.32 13.13 19.17
C PRO A 12 8.94 14.56 19.53
N ARG A 13 7.80 14.74 20.17
CA ARG A 13 7.42 16.04 20.73
C ARG A 13 8.33 16.31 21.92
N MET A 14 8.88 17.52 22.00
CA MET A 14 9.68 17.96 23.14
C MET A 14 8.81 18.74 24.14
N LYS A 15 9.07 18.55 25.43
CA LYS A 15 8.54 19.38 26.53
C LYS A 15 9.35 20.69 26.64
N ASP A 16 8.82 21.67 27.35
CA ASP A 16 9.48 22.98 27.54
C ASP A 16 10.85 22.88 28.23
N ASN A 17 11.07 21.81 29.01
CA ASN A 17 12.33 21.54 29.70
C ASN A 17 13.39 20.87 28.79
N GLY A 18 13.06 20.59 27.53
CA GLY A 18 13.97 19.95 26.56
C GLY A 18 13.97 18.42 26.59
N ASP A 19 13.13 17.77 27.40
CA ASP A 19 12.96 16.31 27.38
C ASP A 19 11.92 15.88 26.35
N GLU A 20 11.99 14.63 25.90
CA GLU A 20 10.90 14.04 25.10
C GLU A 20 9.60 13.96 25.92
N ASP A 21 8.48 14.17 25.24
CA ASP A 21 7.14 14.03 25.81
C ASP A 21 6.74 12.55 25.91
N GLU A 22 7.41 11.84 26.81
CA GLU A 22 7.15 10.47 27.22
C GLU A 22 6.66 10.43 28.68
N PHE A 23 5.68 9.57 28.98
CA PHE A 23 5.13 9.35 30.32
C PHE A 23 4.49 7.96 30.46
N ILE A 24 4.37 7.49 31.70
CA ILE A 24 3.67 6.24 32.03
C ILE A 24 2.21 6.56 32.39
N SER A 25 1.27 5.73 31.93
CA SER A 25 -0.15 5.87 32.29
C SER A 25 -0.37 5.75 33.80
N SER A 26 -1.49 6.31 34.29
CA SER A 26 -1.84 6.31 35.71
C SER A 26 -1.99 4.91 36.30
N ASP A 27 -2.47 3.95 35.51
CA ASP A 27 -2.60 2.53 35.86
C ASP A 27 -1.28 1.74 35.76
N GLN A 28 -0.17 2.41 35.39
CA GLN A 28 1.16 1.83 35.25
C GLN A 28 1.28 0.72 34.20
N GLN A 29 0.32 0.62 33.26
CA GLN A 29 0.28 -0.42 32.22
C GLN A 29 0.93 -0.01 30.91
N TYR A 30 0.94 1.28 30.57
CA TYR A 30 1.36 1.78 29.26
C TYR A 30 2.47 2.82 29.35
N LEU A 31 3.38 2.79 28.38
CA LEU A 31 4.33 3.86 28.12
C LEU A 31 3.88 4.62 26.88
N ILE A 32 3.62 5.92 27.03
CA ILE A 32 3.09 6.78 25.98
C ILE A 32 4.16 7.79 25.60
N LYS A 33 4.47 7.87 24.31
CA LYS A 33 5.36 8.87 23.72
C LYS A 33 4.61 9.69 22.67
N ARG A 34 4.67 11.01 22.77
CA ARG A 34 4.02 11.91 21.80
C ARG A 34 4.94 12.28 20.66
N TYR A 35 4.33 12.41 19.49
CA TYR A 35 4.99 12.80 18.26
C TYR A 35 4.27 14.00 17.63
N VAL A 36 5.00 14.71 16.79
CA VAL A 36 4.49 15.75 15.90
C VAL A 36 5.10 15.56 14.51
N PRO A 37 4.42 15.94 13.42
CA PRO A 37 5.04 15.98 12.09
C PRO A 37 6.19 16.98 12.05
N ARG A 38 7.22 16.72 11.24
CA ARG A 38 8.34 17.65 11.02
C ARG A 38 7.85 19.02 10.51
N ILE A 39 6.81 19.01 9.67
CA ILE A 39 6.10 20.20 9.22
C ILE A 39 4.67 20.08 9.74
N GLU A 40 4.33 20.88 10.76
CA GLU A 40 3.01 20.84 11.38
C GLU A 40 1.94 21.41 10.45
N GLY A 41 0.80 20.74 10.40
CA GLY A 41 -0.35 21.12 9.57
C GLY A 41 -1.66 20.44 10.00
N LEU A 42 -1.56 19.29 10.67
CA LEU A 42 -2.72 18.56 11.19
C LEU A 42 -3.20 19.11 12.53
N PHE A 43 -2.29 19.65 13.35
CA PHE A 43 -2.53 20.00 14.75
C PHE A 43 -3.19 18.85 15.53
N ALA A 44 -2.80 17.61 15.19
CA ALA A 44 -3.29 16.40 15.82
C ALA A 44 -2.42 16.00 17.00
N ARG A 45 -3.03 15.44 18.05
CA ARG A 45 -2.30 14.77 19.13
C ARG A 45 -1.99 13.35 18.68
N ILE A 46 -0.70 13.09 18.42
CA ILE A 46 -0.21 11.78 17.95
C ILE A 46 0.54 11.09 19.09
N GLU A 47 0.07 9.91 19.49
CA GLU A 47 0.57 9.16 20.63
C GLU A 47 0.95 7.75 20.21
N TYR A 48 2.22 7.39 20.42
CA TYR A 48 2.69 6.01 20.34
C TYR A 48 2.57 5.37 21.70
N ILE A 49 1.88 4.23 21.77
CA ILE A 49 1.53 3.55 23.01
C ILE A 49 2.22 2.20 22.99
N ARG A 50 2.96 1.87 24.06
CA ARG A 50 3.58 0.56 24.28
C ARG A 50 3.03 -0.06 25.56
N LYS A 51 2.58 -1.31 25.49
CA LYS A 51 2.10 -2.05 26.66
C LYS A 51 3.30 -2.65 27.41
N LYS A 52 3.42 -2.34 28.70
CA LYS A 52 4.57 -2.77 29.51
C LYS A 52 4.62 -4.29 29.62
N ASN A 53 5.85 -4.82 29.69
CA ASN A 53 6.15 -6.26 29.77
C ASN A 53 5.68 -7.08 28.54
N THR A 54 5.37 -6.41 27.43
CA THR A 54 5.01 -7.05 26.15
C THR A 54 5.73 -6.34 25.00
N THR A 55 5.66 -6.90 23.79
CA THR A 55 6.08 -6.23 22.55
C THR A 55 4.95 -5.46 21.88
N ASP A 56 3.74 -5.47 22.46
CA ASP A 56 2.57 -4.84 21.87
C ASP A 56 2.67 -3.32 21.89
N SER A 57 2.34 -2.74 20.74
CA SER A 57 2.34 -1.30 20.54
C SER A 57 1.34 -0.91 19.46
N TRP A 58 0.82 0.30 19.58
CA TRP A 58 -0.16 0.88 18.67
C TRP A 58 -0.09 2.40 18.69
N TRP A 59 -0.77 3.02 17.75
CA TRP A 59 -0.89 4.47 17.68
C TRP A 59 -2.29 4.94 18.04
N ARG A 60 -2.39 6.09 18.69
CA ARG A 60 -3.61 6.85 18.89
C ARG A 60 -3.42 8.26 18.34
N VAL A 61 -4.30 8.67 17.43
CA VAL A 61 -4.27 10.01 16.82
C VAL A 61 -5.59 10.70 17.09
N THR A 62 -5.56 11.83 17.79
CA THR A 62 -6.73 12.69 18.01
C THR A 62 -6.59 13.97 17.18
N THR A 63 -7.52 14.22 16.26
CA THR A 63 -7.53 15.43 15.42
C THR A 63 -8.03 16.66 16.20
N LYS A 64 -7.84 17.87 15.63
CA LYS A 64 -8.41 19.12 16.18
C LYS A 64 -9.94 19.13 16.27
N ASP A 65 -10.61 18.30 15.48
CA ASP A 65 -12.07 18.14 15.47
C ASP A 65 -12.54 17.09 16.51
N ASN A 66 -11.62 16.65 17.37
CA ASN A 66 -11.84 15.67 18.43
C ASN A 66 -12.33 14.30 17.90
N ILE A 67 -11.80 13.89 16.74
CA ILE A 67 -11.91 12.53 16.22
C ILE A 67 -10.66 11.77 16.66
N THR A 68 -10.83 10.64 17.34
CA THR A 68 -9.72 9.79 17.77
C THR A 68 -9.71 8.50 16.97
N THR A 69 -8.56 8.16 16.39
CA THR A 69 -8.36 6.91 15.65
C THR A 69 -7.23 6.11 16.28
N TRP A 70 -7.46 4.81 16.50
CA TRP A 70 -6.48 3.85 16.98
C TRP A 70 -6.01 2.98 15.82
N TYR A 71 -4.70 2.77 15.72
CA TYR A 71 -4.07 2.05 14.63
C TYR A 71 -3.34 0.82 15.16
N GLY A 72 -3.70 -0.36 14.66
CA GLY A 72 -3.10 -1.64 15.01
C GLY A 72 -3.23 -2.00 16.48
N LEU A 73 -4.45 -2.01 17.04
CA LEU A 73 -4.66 -2.45 18.44
C LEU A 73 -4.35 -3.94 18.61
N ASP A 74 -4.55 -4.75 17.56
CA ASP A 74 -4.16 -6.16 17.50
C ASP A 74 -3.34 -6.50 16.24
N ASP A 75 -2.94 -7.76 16.12
CA ASP A 75 -2.11 -8.26 15.03
C ASP A 75 -2.80 -8.23 13.66
N THR A 76 -4.14 -8.29 13.61
CA THR A 76 -4.91 -8.27 12.37
C THR A 76 -4.78 -6.94 11.64
N ALA A 77 -4.67 -5.84 12.38
CA ALA A 77 -4.53 -4.48 11.88
C ALA A 77 -3.06 -3.99 11.85
N ARG A 78 -2.10 -4.91 11.72
CA ARG A 78 -0.66 -4.61 11.60
C ARG A 78 -0.07 -5.32 10.37
N ILE A 79 0.93 -4.71 9.74
CA ILE A 79 1.86 -5.39 8.84
C ILE A 79 3.18 -5.52 9.60
N ALA A 80 3.57 -6.75 9.92
CA ALA A 80 4.74 -7.06 10.73
C ALA A 80 5.54 -8.21 10.10
N ASP A 81 6.81 -8.28 10.48
CA ASP A 81 7.73 -9.35 10.06
C ASP A 81 7.10 -10.72 10.39
N PRO A 82 6.92 -11.61 9.40
CA PRO A 82 6.31 -12.93 9.64
C PRO A 82 7.18 -13.85 10.52
N ASP A 83 8.44 -13.51 10.78
CA ASP A 83 9.30 -14.20 11.75
C ASP A 83 9.23 -13.61 13.16
N ASP A 84 8.81 -12.34 13.31
CA ASP A 84 8.74 -11.63 14.59
C ASP A 84 7.65 -10.56 14.58
N ASN A 85 6.48 -10.89 15.13
CA ASN A 85 5.33 -9.98 15.22
C ASN A 85 5.60 -8.68 15.99
N GLY A 86 6.69 -8.58 16.76
CA GLY A 86 7.11 -7.34 17.41
C GLY A 86 7.75 -6.32 16.46
N ARG A 87 8.17 -6.75 15.26
CA ARG A 87 8.75 -5.90 14.21
C ARG A 87 7.67 -5.42 13.25
N ILE A 88 6.92 -4.43 13.71
CA ILE A 88 5.79 -3.87 12.96
C ILE A 88 6.30 -2.81 11.99
N PHE A 89 5.95 -2.96 10.72
CA PHE A 89 6.21 -2.00 9.65
C PHE A 89 5.08 -0.97 9.53
N GLU A 90 3.82 -1.42 9.57
CA GLU A 90 2.64 -0.55 9.46
C GLU A 90 1.57 -0.89 10.50
N TRP A 91 0.94 0.15 11.06
CA TRP A 91 -0.25 0.04 11.92
C TRP A 91 -1.44 0.62 11.16
N LEU A 92 -2.45 -0.21 10.90
CA LEU A 92 -3.65 0.14 10.12
C LEU A 92 -4.76 0.66 11.03
N PRO A 93 -5.59 1.62 10.60
CA PRO A 93 -6.67 2.16 11.42
C PRO A 93 -7.63 1.02 11.78
N GLN A 94 -7.99 0.90 13.06
CA GLN A 94 -8.82 -0.20 13.54
C GLN A 94 -10.10 0.28 14.22
N LEU A 95 -10.05 1.44 14.86
CA LEU A 95 -11.19 2.06 15.50
C LEU A 95 -11.10 3.57 15.31
N SER A 96 -12.21 4.23 14.97
CA SER A 96 -12.30 5.68 14.93
C SER A 96 -13.56 6.15 15.64
N THR A 97 -13.45 7.14 16.52
CA THR A 97 -14.57 7.64 17.33
C THR A 97 -14.59 9.16 17.37
N ASP A 98 -15.77 9.73 17.59
CA ASP A 98 -15.91 11.16 17.88
C ASP A 98 -16.47 11.41 19.30
N HIS A 99 -16.69 12.69 19.62
CA HIS A 99 -17.25 13.13 20.91
C HIS A 99 -18.79 13.07 20.97
N LYS A 100 -19.45 12.63 19.89
CA LYS A 100 -20.90 12.53 19.78
C LYS A 100 -21.40 11.09 19.94
N GLY A 101 -20.49 10.15 20.15
CA GLY A 101 -20.77 8.73 20.31
C GLY A 101 -20.79 7.96 18.99
N ASN A 102 -20.34 8.57 17.88
CA ASN A 102 -20.11 7.83 16.65
C ASN A 102 -18.84 7.00 16.77
N VAL A 103 -18.91 5.77 16.25
CA VAL A 103 -17.77 4.85 16.17
C VAL A 103 -17.74 4.18 14.81
N GLN A 104 -16.53 3.90 14.32
CA GLN A 104 -16.26 3.18 13.09
C GLN A 104 -15.26 2.07 13.39
N ARG A 105 -15.55 0.85 12.95
CA ARG A 105 -14.69 -0.33 13.11
C ARG A 105 -14.15 -0.75 11.75
N TYR A 106 -12.83 -0.89 11.66
CA TYR A 106 -12.15 -1.40 10.48
C TYR A 106 -11.67 -2.82 10.76
N THR A 107 -12.06 -3.75 9.89
CA THR A 107 -11.72 -5.17 10.02
C THR A 107 -10.92 -5.60 8.81
N TYR A 108 -9.89 -6.42 9.04
CA TYR A 108 -8.94 -6.82 8.03
C TYR A 108 -8.84 -8.34 7.89
N LEU A 109 -8.38 -8.79 6.72
CA LEU A 109 -7.99 -10.18 6.44
C LEU A 109 -6.48 -10.26 6.23
N LYS A 110 -5.87 -11.28 6.83
CA LYS A 110 -4.47 -11.63 6.57
C LYS A 110 -4.32 -12.38 5.27
N GLU A 111 -3.27 -12.06 4.52
CA GLU A 111 -2.89 -12.83 3.34
C GLU A 111 -2.63 -14.29 3.68
N ASN A 112 -2.92 -15.16 2.72
CA ASN A 112 -2.71 -16.59 2.86
C ASN A 112 -2.45 -17.26 1.51
N LYS A 113 -2.13 -18.55 1.56
CA LYS A 113 -1.78 -19.38 0.40
C LYS A 113 -3.00 -19.92 -0.36
N LYS A 114 -4.23 -19.53 -0.01
CA LYS A 114 -5.46 -20.08 -0.65
C LYS A 114 -5.46 -19.74 -2.15
N GLY A 115 -5.68 -20.75 -2.98
CA GLY A 115 -5.63 -20.66 -4.44
C GLY A 115 -4.22 -20.79 -5.05
N VAL A 116 -3.13 -20.61 -4.29
CA VAL A 116 -1.76 -20.62 -4.82
C VAL A 116 -1.31 -22.04 -5.20
N SER A 117 -1.59 -23.03 -4.35
CA SER A 117 -1.18 -24.42 -4.58
C SER A 117 -1.84 -25.08 -5.80
N ALA A 118 -2.95 -24.53 -6.30
CA ALA A 118 -3.63 -25.01 -7.49
C ALA A 118 -2.92 -24.60 -8.80
N GLN A 119 -1.97 -23.66 -8.71
CA GLN A 119 -1.25 -23.09 -9.85
C GLN A 119 0.25 -22.87 -9.50
N PRO A 120 1.02 -23.92 -9.14
CA PRO A 120 2.36 -23.76 -8.59
C PRO A 120 3.36 -23.43 -9.70
N GLY A 121 3.45 -22.15 -10.07
CA GLY A 121 4.62 -21.65 -10.78
C GLY A 121 5.88 -21.88 -9.95
N VAL A 122 7.01 -22.12 -10.59
CA VAL A 122 8.31 -22.33 -9.91
C VAL A 122 8.67 -21.19 -8.94
N HIS A 123 8.18 -19.98 -9.22
CA HIS A 123 8.36 -18.79 -8.38
C HIS A 123 7.60 -18.82 -7.05
N GLU A 124 6.65 -19.74 -6.85
CA GLU A 124 5.90 -19.90 -5.60
C GLU A 124 6.44 -21.01 -4.69
N HIS A 125 7.38 -21.83 -5.17
CA HIS A 125 7.83 -23.03 -4.46
C HIS A 125 8.32 -22.73 -3.04
N ASN A 126 9.15 -21.69 -2.88
CA ASN A 126 9.72 -21.31 -1.58
C ASN A 126 8.67 -20.74 -0.62
N ARG A 127 7.59 -20.15 -1.13
CA ARG A 127 6.48 -19.68 -0.29
C ARG A 127 5.58 -20.83 0.13
N LEU A 128 5.35 -21.78 -0.77
CA LEU A 128 4.51 -22.95 -0.49
C LEU A 128 5.17 -23.93 0.50
N ASN A 129 6.50 -24.04 0.51
CA ASN A 129 7.25 -24.89 1.44
C ASN A 129 7.73 -24.18 2.72
N ASP A 130 7.30 -22.93 2.94
CA ASP A 130 7.64 -22.11 4.12
C ASP A 130 9.12 -21.71 4.27
N ASN A 131 9.96 -21.92 3.25
CA ASN A 131 11.33 -21.39 3.24
C ASN A 131 11.37 -19.87 3.05
N ALA A 132 10.35 -19.29 2.41
CA ALA A 132 10.15 -17.85 2.25
C ALA A 132 8.79 -17.47 2.86
N LYS A 133 8.83 -16.93 4.08
CA LYS A 133 7.63 -16.41 4.73
C LYS A 133 7.27 -15.04 4.18
N PHE A 134 5.99 -14.73 4.19
CA PHE A 134 5.47 -13.45 3.73
C PHE A 134 4.32 -13.01 4.64
N THR A 135 3.99 -11.72 4.55
CA THR A 135 2.85 -11.11 5.22
C THR A 135 2.09 -10.22 4.24
N ASN A 136 0.84 -9.91 4.53
CA ASN A 136 0.09 -8.75 4.01
C ASN A 136 -1.27 -8.72 4.71
N THR A 137 -1.97 -7.59 4.62
CA THR A 137 -3.27 -7.38 5.26
C THR A 137 -4.17 -6.58 4.33
N TYR A 138 -5.44 -6.98 4.22
CA TYR A 138 -6.43 -6.37 3.34
C TYR A 138 -7.65 -5.88 4.13
N LEU A 139 -8.11 -4.66 3.87
CA LEU A 139 -9.35 -4.15 4.47
C LEU A 139 -10.53 -4.99 3.97
N LYS A 140 -11.31 -5.57 4.89
CA LYS A 140 -12.43 -6.46 4.58
C LYS A 140 -13.77 -5.81 4.84
N ASN A 141 -13.91 -5.09 5.94
CA ASN A 141 -15.10 -4.29 6.16
C ASN A 141 -14.84 -3.05 7.01
N VAL A 142 -15.70 -2.06 6.82
CA VAL A 142 -15.83 -0.89 7.69
C VAL A 142 -17.27 -0.82 8.18
N ALA A 143 -17.48 -1.07 9.46
CA ALA A 143 -18.79 -0.95 10.12
C ALA A 143 -18.90 0.42 10.79
N TYR A 144 -20.02 1.12 10.61
CA TYR A 144 -20.23 2.48 11.11
C TYR A 144 -21.73 2.76 11.32
N THR A 145 -22.03 3.93 11.90
CA THR A 145 -23.38 4.30 12.36
C THR A 145 -23.84 3.34 13.47
N PRO A 146 -23.32 3.51 14.70
CA PRO A 146 -23.68 2.61 15.78
C PRO A 146 -25.16 2.79 16.18
N ALA A 147 -25.83 1.68 16.51
CA ALA A 147 -27.23 1.67 16.97
C ALA A 147 -27.40 2.37 18.33
N THR A 148 -26.35 2.37 19.16
CA THR A 148 -26.29 3.13 20.40
C THR A 148 -25.00 3.94 20.48
N PRO A 149 -25.02 5.18 21.02
CA PRO A 149 -23.81 5.98 21.17
C PRO A 149 -22.73 5.23 21.95
N TRP A 150 -21.51 5.20 21.42
CA TRP A 150 -20.39 4.50 22.02
C TRP A 150 -19.25 5.47 22.37
N TYR A 151 -18.69 5.33 23.56
CA TYR A 151 -17.60 6.16 24.05
C TYR A 151 -16.46 5.30 24.56
N VAL A 152 -15.24 5.81 24.43
CA VAL A 152 -14.05 5.17 24.97
C VAL A 152 -14.19 5.05 26.50
N PRO A 153 -14.03 3.84 27.08
CA PRO A 153 -14.10 3.68 28.53
C PRO A 153 -13.00 4.46 29.24
N GLU A 154 -13.36 5.19 30.29
CA GLU A 154 -12.37 5.88 31.14
C GLU A 154 -11.40 4.91 31.83
N SER A 155 -11.83 3.66 32.04
CA SER A 155 -11.01 2.59 32.62
C SER A 155 -9.94 2.05 31.66
N TYR A 156 -10.12 2.20 30.34
CA TYR A 156 -9.20 1.71 29.32
C TYR A 156 -9.00 2.74 28.19
N PRO A 157 -8.49 3.95 28.49
CA PRO A 157 -8.42 5.04 27.52
C PRO A 157 -7.42 4.79 26.38
N TYR A 158 -6.53 3.82 26.55
CA TYR A 158 -5.50 3.45 25.58
C TYR A 158 -5.78 2.11 24.88
N GLU A 159 -6.64 1.25 25.43
CA GLU A 159 -6.96 -0.09 24.88
C GLU A 159 -8.49 -0.28 24.83
N PRO A 160 -9.20 0.47 23.95
CA PRO A 160 -10.65 0.65 24.01
C PRO A 160 -11.50 -0.62 23.85
N LEU A 161 -10.90 -1.71 23.35
CA LEU A 161 -11.61 -2.95 22.99
C LEU A 161 -11.49 -4.06 24.05
N THR A 162 -10.68 -3.87 25.10
CA THR A 162 -10.38 -4.93 26.07
C THR A 162 -11.59 -5.34 26.91
N SER A 163 -12.53 -4.43 27.14
CA SER A 163 -13.63 -4.65 28.10
C SER A 163 -14.94 -3.96 27.75
N ASN A 164 -15.01 -3.28 26.60
CA ASN A 164 -16.21 -2.59 26.15
C ASN A 164 -16.61 -3.12 24.77
N PRO A 165 -17.66 -3.95 24.68
CA PRO A 165 -18.12 -4.43 23.39
C PRO A 165 -18.55 -3.24 22.53
N LEU A 166 -18.29 -3.36 21.22
CA LEU A 166 -18.84 -2.42 20.26
C LEU A 166 -20.36 -2.61 20.17
N PRO A 167 -21.12 -1.53 19.88
CA PRO A 167 -22.54 -1.66 19.63
C PRO A 167 -22.77 -2.35 18.28
N ASP A 168 -24.01 -2.76 18.04
CA ASP A 168 -24.43 -3.13 16.69
C ASP A 168 -24.29 -1.91 15.75
N PHE A 169 -23.93 -2.18 14.49
CA PHE A 169 -23.75 -1.16 13.47
C PHE A 169 -24.86 -1.25 12.44
N LEU A 170 -25.41 -0.10 12.05
CA LEU A 170 -26.52 -0.03 11.09
C LEU A 170 -26.03 -0.02 9.64
N MET A 171 -24.73 0.19 9.41
CA MET A 171 -24.13 0.19 8.07
C MET A 171 -22.78 -0.52 8.04
N LYS A 172 -22.54 -1.33 7.00
CA LYS A 172 -21.27 -2.05 6.78
C LYS A 172 -20.84 -1.93 5.31
N ALA A 173 -19.68 -1.32 5.06
CA ALA A 173 -19.03 -1.41 3.76
C ALA A 173 -18.16 -2.67 3.73
N VAL A 174 -18.44 -3.61 2.83
CA VAL A 174 -17.73 -4.88 2.65
C VAL A 174 -16.88 -4.83 1.39
N PHE A 175 -15.63 -5.25 1.49
CA PHE A 175 -14.69 -5.36 0.38
C PHE A 175 -14.65 -6.81 -0.08
N ASP A 176 -15.08 -7.03 -1.31
CA ASP A 176 -15.07 -8.34 -1.96
C ASP A 176 -13.77 -8.51 -2.75
N TYR A 177 -13.05 -9.59 -2.47
CA TYR A 177 -11.82 -9.97 -3.19
C TYR A 177 -12.06 -11.16 -4.13
N GLY A 178 -13.30 -11.28 -4.60
CA GLY A 178 -13.81 -12.43 -5.34
C GLY A 178 -14.25 -13.58 -4.43
N ASP A 179 -14.43 -13.33 -3.13
CA ASP A 179 -14.84 -14.30 -2.10
C ASP A 179 -16.35 -14.35 -1.84
N HIS A 180 -17.16 -13.52 -2.51
CA HIS A 180 -18.62 -13.59 -2.44
C HIS A 180 -19.20 -14.09 -3.76
N THR A 181 -19.91 -15.22 -3.70
CA THR A 181 -20.59 -15.80 -4.87
C THR A 181 -21.83 -14.99 -5.23
N ASP A 182 -22.66 -14.68 -4.23
CA ASP A 182 -23.79 -13.76 -4.35
C ASP A 182 -23.38 -12.36 -3.85
N VAL A 183 -23.94 -11.31 -4.44
CA VAL A 183 -23.80 -9.93 -3.96
C VAL A 183 -24.59 -9.69 -2.67
N SER A 184 -25.65 -10.47 -2.41
CA SER A 184 -26.50 -10.28 -1.23
C SER A 184 -25.86 -10.76 0.07
N ASP A 185 -24.78 -11.54 -0.01
CA ASP A 185 -24.08 -12.03 1.17
C ASP A 185 -23.04 -11.00 1.63
N ASP A 186 -23.09 -10.62 2.89
CA ASP A 186 -22.11 -9.72 3.53
C ASP A 186 -20.89 -10.45 4.08
N GLU A 187 -20.98 -11.78 4.16
CA GLU A 187 -19.93 -12.69 4.57
C GLU A 187 -19.39 -13.47 3.36
N ALA A 188 -18.10 -13.81 3.43
CA ALA A 188 -17.45 -14.56 2.36
C ALA A 188 -18.04 -15.98 2.25
N THR A 189 -18.47 -16.36 1.05
CA THR A 189 -19.07 -17.68 0.77
C THR A 189 -18.14 -18.64 0.03
N ARG A 190 -16.95 -18.18 -0.36
CA ARG A 190 -15.89 -18.99 -0.97
C ARG A 190 -14.52 -18.40 -0.68
N ASP A 191 -13.47 -19.11 -1.10
CA ASP A 191 -12.12 -18.56 -1.05
C ASP A 191 -11.95 -17.41 -2.05
N TRP A 192 -11.30 -16.34 -1.60
CA TRP A 192 -10.89 -15.22 -2.45
C TRP A 192 -9.98 -15.64 -3.60
N THR A 193 -10.13 -14.94 -4.72
CA THR A 193 -9.40 -15.23 -5.96
C THR A 193 -7.96 -14.70 -5.92
N LEU A 194 -7.09 -15.24 -6.79
CA LEU A 194 -5.77 -14.68 -7.05
C LEU A 194 -5.85 -13.65 -8.17
N ARG A 195 -5.07 -12.58 -8.05
CA ARG A 195 -4.76 -11.67 -9.16
C ARG A 195 -3.84 -12.34 -10.19
N HIS A 196 -3.85 -11.84 -11.42
CA HIS A 196 -3.01 -12.35 -12.52
C HIS A 196 -1.55 -11.85 -12.45
N ASP A 197 -1.28 -10.79 -11.70
CA ASP A 197 0.01 -10.11 -11.59
C ASP A 197 0.48 -10.04 -10.12
N PRO A 198 0.71 -11.18 -9.43
CA PRO A 198 1.09 -11.17 -8.02
C PRO A 198 2.51 -10.66 -7.81
N PHE A 199 2.69 -9.66 -6.95
CA PHE A 199 3.95 -8.98 -6.72
C PHE A 199 4.32 -8.91 -5.24
N SER A 200 5.57 -8.53 -4.95
CA SER A 200 6.09 -8.40 -3.60
C SER A 200 6.79 -7.06 -3.41
N SER A 201 6.66 -6.48 -2.21
CA SER A 201 7.46 -5.34 -1.76
C SER A 201 8.40 -5.77 -0.64
N TYR A 202 9.63 -5.26 -0.65
CA TYR A 202 10.67 -5.57 0.33
C TYR A 202 11.19 -4.32 1.07
N HIS A 203 10.53 -3.16 0.90
CA HIS A 203 10.92 -1.93 1.59
C HIS A 203 10.92 -2.07 3.12
N ALA A 204 10.13 -3.01 3.66
CA ALA A 204 10.05 -3.32 5.08
C ALA A 204 11.23 -4.18 5.61
N GLY A 205 12.08 -4.70 4.72
CA GLY A 205 13.14 -5.66 5.07
C GLY A 205 12.67 -7.13 5.13
N PHE A 206 11.37 -7.38 4.96
CA PHE A 206 10.75 -8.69 4.79
C PHE A 206 9.74 -8.65 3.64
N GLU A 207 9.27 -9.83 3.20
CA GLU A 207 8.35 -9.92 2.07
C GLU A 207 6.92 -9.51 2.43
N ILE A 208 6.41 -8.46 1.78
CA ILE A 208 4.99 -8.13 1.74
C ILE A 208 4.43 -8.62 0.40
N ARG A 209 3.71 -9.76 0.41
CA ARG A 209 3.21 -10.43 -0.81
C ARG A 209 1.77 -10.03 -1.11
N THR A 210 1.49 -9.66 -2.36
CA THR A 210 0.15 -9.27 -2.79
C THR A 210 -0.43 -10.27 -3.76
N TYR A 211 -1.39 -11.09 -3.30
CA TYR A 211 -2.14 -12.03 -4.16
C TYR A 211 -3.56 -11.57 -4.49
N ARG A 212 -4.09 -10.59 -3.75
CA ARG A 212 -5.53 -10.27 -3.80
C ARG A 212 -5.77 -8.94 -4.50
N GLN A 213 -6.97 -8.82 -5.03
CA GLN A 213 -7.45 -7.65 -5.72
C GLN A 213 -8.93 -7.47 -5.39
N CYS A 214 -9.30 -6.29 -4.91
CA CYS A 214 -10.70 -5.99 -4.59
C CYS A 214 -11.51 -5.88 -5.89
N LYS A 215 -12.59 -6.66 -6.00
CA LYS A 215 -13.49 -6.71 -7.15
C LYS A 215 -14.70 -5.80 -6.94
N ARG A 216 -15.21 -5.71 -5.72
CA ARG A 216 -16.39 -4.90 -5.39
C ARG A 216 -16.27 -4.29 -4.00
N VAL A 217 -16.85 -3.10 -3.82
CA VAL A 217 -17.14 -2.53 -2.50
C VAL A 217 -18.66 -2.48 -2.34
N MET A 218 -19.19 -3.29 -1.43
CA MET A 218 -20.62 -3.54 -1.22
C MET A 218 -21.07 -2.82 0.04
N MET A 219 -22.20 -2.12 0.00
CA MET A 219 -22.75 -1.41 1.15
C MET A 219 -23.99 -2.12 1.64
N PHE A 220 -23.94 -2.60 2.88
CA PHE A 220 -25.04 -3.25 3.57
C PHE A 220 -25.62 -2.35 4.66
N HIS A 221 -26.93 -2.40 4.79
CA HIS A 221 -27.71 -1.72 5.82
C HIS A 221 -28.41 -2.75 6.71
N TYR A 222 -28.46 -2.47 8.02
CA TYR A 222 -29.08 -3.34 9.05
C TYR A 222 -30.19 -2.60 9.81
N PHE A 223 -30.97 -1.79 9.10
CA PHE A 223 -32.15 -1.13 9.67
C PHE A 223 -33.31 -2.13 9.69
N GLU A 224 -34.05 -2.20 10.80
CA GLU A 224 -35.20 -3.11 10.95
C GLU A 224 -36.21 -2.96 9.80
N GLU A 225 -36.39 -1.74 9.29
CA GLU A 225 -37.31 -1.42 8.20
C GLU A 225 -36.89 -1.97 6.83
N LEU A 226 -35.60 -2.33 6.68
CA LEU A 226 -35.07 -2.93 5.44
C LEU A 226 -34.93 -4.46 5.56
N GLY A 227 -34.94 -4.99 6.79
CA GLY A 227 -34.60 -6.38 7.09
C GLY A 227 -33.12 -6.55 7.41
N ASP A 228 -32.75 -7.77 7.81
CA ASP A 228 -31.37 -8.10 8.18
C ASP A 228 -30.47 -8.10 6.95
N ASN A 229 -29.36 -7.34 7.00
CA ASN A 229 -28.28 -7.36 6.01
C ASN A 229 -28.70 -7.02 4.56
N THR A 230 -29.30 -5.87 4.34
CA THR A 230 -29.77 -5.45 3.02
C THR A 230 -28.66 -4.80 2.20
N LEU A 231 -28.28 -5.38 1.06
CA LEU A 231 -27.38 -4.72 0.10
C LEU A 231 -28.10 -3.53 -0.55
N VAL A 232 -27.58 -2.32 -0.40
CA VAL A 232 -28.21 -1.12 -0.98
C VAL A 232 -27.47 -0.59 -2.21
N ARG A 233 -26.14 -0.74 -2.24
CA ARG A 233 -25.31 -0.34 -3.39
C ARG A 233 -23.99 -1.10 -3.44
N SER A 234 -23.40 -1.17 -4.62
CA SER A 234 -22.04 -1.62 -4.83
C SER A 234 -21.27 -0.69 -5.76
N LEU A 235 -19.95 -0.64 -5.59
CA LEU A 235 -19.00 -0.15 -6.57
C LEU A 235 -18.27 -1.37 -7.14
N ASN A 236 -18.53 -1.68 -8.40
CA ASN A 236 -17.93 -2.82 -9.11
C ASN A 236 -16.71 -2.37 -9.89
N LEU A 237 -15.57 -3.01 -9.66
CA LEU A 237 -14.29 -2.73 -10.32
C LEU A 237 -14.03 -3.80 -11.37
N GLU A 238 -13.89 -3.37 -12.61
CA GLU A 238 -13.55 -4.22 -13.74
C GLU A 238 -12.07 -4.07 -14.07
N TYR A 239 -11.40 -5.20 -14.20
CA TYR A 239 -9.97 -5.27 -14.47
C TYR A 239 -9.72 -5.72 -15.90
N LYS A 240 -8.66 -5.19 -16.51
CA LYS A 240 -8.29 -5.46 -17.90
C LYS A 240 -8.19 -6.96 -18.17
N ASP A 241 -7.60 -7.69 -17.24
CA ASP A 241 -7.29 -9.11 -17.40
C ASP A 241 -8.33 -10.04 -16.77
N LYS A 242 -9.54 -9.54 -16.44
CA LYS A 242 -10.61 -10.31 -15.75
C LYS A 242 -11.00 -11.62 -16.45
N ASP A 243 -10.82 -11.68 -17.78
CA ASP A 243 -11.22 -12.81 -18.62
C ASP A 243 -10.05 -13.78 -18.87
N LEU A 244 -8.86 -13.51 -18.32
CA LEU A 244 -7.74 -14.44 -18.39
C LEU A 244 -8.06 -15.71 -17.58
N PRO A 245 -7.70 -16.91 -18.08
CA PRO A 245 -7.85 -18.14 -17.30
C PRO A 245 -7.08 -18.06 -15.98
N ALA A 246 -7.66 -18.60 -14.91
CA ALA A 246 -7.01 -18.67 -13.61
C ALA A 246 -5.61 -19.32 -13.72
N GLY A 247 -4.60 -18.71 -13.10
CA GLY A 247 -3.21 -19.14 -13.19
C GLY A 247 -2.42 -18.55 -14.35
N THR A 248 -3.08 -17.91 -15.32
CA THR A 248 -2.38 -17.13 -16.35
C THR A 248 -1.80 -15.88 -15.71
N LEU A 249 -0.49 -15.66 -15.91
CA LEU A 249 0.16 -14.46 -15.41
C LEU A 249 0.03 -13.30 -16.40
N SER A 250 -0.11 -12.09 -15.88
CA SER A 250 0.02 -10.86 -16.63
C SER A 250 1.09 -9.95 -16.02
N GLU A 251 1.58 -8.99 -16.81
CA GLU A 251 2.63 -8.07 -16.37
C GLU A 251 2.11 -7.07 -15.33
N ALA A 252 0.93 -6.49 -15.60
CA ALA A 252 0.22 -5.59 -14.71
C ALA A 252 -1.26 -5.58 -15.04
N ASP A 253 -2.10 -5.78 -14.03
CA ASP A 253 -3.55 -5.73 -14.15
C ASP A 253 -4.06 -4.35 -13.70
N MET A 254 -4.98 -3.80 -14.49
CA MET A 254 -5.39 -2.38 -14.43
C MET A 254 -6.91 -2.28 -14.32
N ILE A 255 -7.42 -1.36 -13.49
CA ILE A 255 -8.86 -1.09 -13.40
C ILE A 255 -9.29 -0.33 -14.66
N VAL A 256 -10.09 -0.95 -15.52
CA VAL A 256 -10.56 -0.33 -16.78
C VAL A 256 -11.95 0.28 -16.66
N SER A 257 -12.71 -0.12 -15.63
CA SER A 257 -14.04 0.42 -15.39
C SER A 257 -14.43 0.35 -13.91
N ALA A 258 -15.16 1.37 -13.45
CA ALA A 258 -15.80 1.41 -12.14
C ALA A 258 -17.28 1.76 -12.31
N THR A 259 -18.16 0.84 -11.88
CA THR A 259 -19.61 0.98 -12.06
C THR A 259 -20.33 0.94 -10.72
N GLN A 260 -21.11 1.99 -10.41
CA GLN A 260 -21.98 1.99 -9.25
C GLN A 260 -23.32 1.34 -9.59
N THR A 261 -23.75 0.38 -8.77
CA THR A 261 -25.03 -0.32 -8.91
C THR A 261 -25.85 -0.15 -7.63
N GLY A 262 -27.12 0.24 -7.75
CA GLY A 262 -28.08 0.26 -6.65
C GLY A 262 -28.97 -0.97 -6.69
N TYR A 263 -29.39 -1.44 -5.51
CA TYR A 263 -30.20 -2.65 -5.34
C TYR A 263 -31.47 -2.32 -4.55
N VAL A 264 -32.57 -3.00 -4.90
CA VAL A 264 -33.88 -2.90 -4.25
C VAL A 264 -34.47 -4.30 -4.19
N TYR A 265 -35.14 -4.64 -3.10
CA TYR A 265 -35.79 -5.94 -2.91
C TYR A 265 -37.30 -5.76 -2.99
N ASP A 266 -38.00 -6.68 -3.64
CA ASP A 266 -39.47 -6.72 -3.62
C ASP A 266 -39.99 -7.44 -2.36
N GLU A 267 -41.32 -7.48 -2.18
CA GLU A 267 -41.97 -8.13 -1.03
C GLU A 267 -41.74 -9.65 -0.97
N GLU A 268 -41.34 -10.26 -2.09
CA GLU A 268 -41.05 -11.69 -2.23
C GLU A 268 -39.56 -11.99 -1.96
N GLY A 269 -38.74 -10.95 -1.77
CA GLY A 269 -37.30 -11.03 -1.53
C GLY A 269 -36.44 -11.09 -2.80
N ASN A 270 -37.04 -10.90 -3.98
CA ASN A 270 -36.28 -10.86 -5.23
C ASN A 270 -35.50 -9.55 -5.33
N VAL A 271 -34.24 -9.65 -5.75
CA VAL A 271 -33.36 -8.49 -5.94
C VAL A 271 -33.54 -7.88 -7.33
N HIS A 272 -33.77 -6.58 -7.37
CA HIS A 272 -33.73 -5.74 -8.56
C HIS A 272 -32.54 -4.80 -8.47
N SER A 273 -31.86 -4.56 -9.60
CA SER A 273 -30.71 -3.66 -9.63
C SER A 273 -30.72 -2.73 -10.84
N LYS A 274 -30.11 -1.56 -10.67
CA LYS A 274 -29.83 -0.61 -11.76
C LYS A 274 -28.45 0.01 -11.56
N SER A 275 -27.72 0.15 -12.65
CA SER A 275 -26.38 0.73 -12.65
C SER A 275 -26.38 2.14 -13.23
N LEU A 276 -25.54 3.00 -12.65
CA LEU A 276 -25.15 4.26 -13.30
C LEU A 276 -24.22 3.95 -14.49
N PRO A 277 -24.04 4.89 -15.43
CA PRO A 277 -23.01 4.78 -16.45
C PRO A 277 -21.64 4.52 -15.82
N ALA A 278 -20.88 3.59 -16.40
CA ALA A 278 -19.56 3.23 -15.93
C ALA A 278 -18.57 4.40 -16.11
N MET A 279 -17.69 4.60 -15.13
CA MET A 279 -16.48 5.40 -15.30
C MET A 279 -15.42 4.52 -15.96
N SER A 280 -14.99 4.85 -17.17
CA SER A 280 -13.98 4.11 -17.92
C SER A 280 -12.59 4.72 -17.76
N PHE A 281 -11.57 3.86 -17.71
CA PHE A 281 -10.17 4.24 -17.63
C PHE A 281 -9.39 3.61 -18.77
N ASP A 282 -8.57 4.43 -19.44
CA ASP A 282 -7.63 3.97 -20.45
C ASP A 282 -6.20 4.21 -19.99
N TYR A 283 -5.33 3.27 -20.33
CA TYR A 283 -3.91 3.30 -20.00
C TYR A 283 -3.10 3.37 -21.28
N LYS A 284 -1.93 4.01 -21.21
CA LYS A 284 -0.98 4.01 -22.33
C LYS A 284 -0.42 2.60 -22.47
N PRO A 285 -0.72 1.86 -23.56
CA PRO A 285 -0.07 0.57 -23.78
C PRO A 285 1.41 0.80 -24.05
N LEU A 286 2.21 -0.22 -23.75
CA LEU A 286 3.61 -0.23 -24.12
C LEU A 286 3.72 -0.20 -25.65
N GLN A 287 4.21 0.91 -26.19
CA GLN A 287 4.45 1.09 -27.62
C GLN A 287 5.94 1.32 -27.83
N TRP A 288 6.66 0.24 -28.12
CA TRP A 288 8.05 0.33 -28.52
C TRP A 288 8.15 0.87 -29.95
N ASP A 289 8.95 1.91 -30.14
CA ASP A 289 9.39 2.27 -31.48
C ASP A 289 10.46 1.26 -31.92
N ASN A 290 10.06 0.36 -32.81
CA ASN A 290 10.96 -0.65 -33.38
C ASN A 290 11.63 -0.15 -34.67
N THR A 291 11.45 1.13 -35.02
CA THR A 291 12.12 1.76 -36.16
C THR A 291 13.57 2.02 -35.78
N VAL A 292 14.50 1.55 -36.61
CA VAL A 292 15.91 1.90 -36.45
C VAL A 292 16.10 3.34 -36.92
N HIS A 293 16.50 4.22 -36.01
CA HIS A 293 16.85 5.60 -36.32
C HIS A 293 18.37 5.73 -36.48
N GLU A 294 18.80 6.54 -37.45
CA GLU A 294 20.21 6.87 -37.62
C GLU A 294 20.56 8.11 -36.80
N VAL A 295 21.63 8.03 -36.01
CA VAL A 295 22.20 9.18 -35.30
C VAL A 295 23.10 9.94 -36.26
N SER A 296 23.04 11.27 -36.22
CA SER A 296 23.85 12.11 -37.10
C SER A 296 25.35 11.88 -36.88
N ALA A 297 26.17 12.08 -37.92
CA ALA A 297 27.61 11.97 -37.80
C ALA A 297 28.23 12.98 -36.80
N GLU A 298 27.56 14.12 -36.58
CA GLU A 298 27.95 15.12 -35.59
C GLU A 298 27.73 14.59 -34.17
N ASP A 299 26.54 14.06 -33.91
CA ASP A 299 26.17 13.45 -32.63
C ASP A 299 26.99 12.20 -32.32
N PHE A 300 27.43 11.48 -33.35
CA PHE A 300 28.30 10.31 -33.23
C PHE A 300 29.79 10.66 -33.00
N ARG A 301 30.18 11.93 -33.15
CA ARG A 301 31.58 12.36 -32.98
C ARG A 301 32.08 12.01 -31.57
N HIS A 302 33.28 11.44 -31.49
CA HIS A 302 33.89 10.95 -30.23
C HIS A 302 33.23 9.69 -29.61
N ALA A 303 32.25 9.08 -30.28
CA ALA A 303 31.66 7.78 -29.92
C ALA A 303 31.67 6.78 -31.11
N PRO A 304 32.81 6.57 -31.80
CA PRO A 304 32.84 5.98 -33.15
C PRO A 304 32.47 4.50 -33.26
N GLN A 305 32.30 3.78 -32.14
CA GLN A 305 32.14 2.32 -32.11
C GLN A 305 30.73 1.86 -31.68
N GLY A 306 29.76 2.77 -31.47
CA GLY A 306 28.36 2.40 -31.17
C GLY A 306 28.01 2.15 -29.69
N LEU A 307 27.64 0.92 -29.33
CA LEU A 307 27.35 0.48 -27.95
C LEU A 307 28.47 -0.36 -27.31
N THR A 308 29.42 -0.87 -28.10
CA THR A 308 30.40 -1.90 -27.67
C THR A 308 31.84 -1.38 -27.56
N GLY A 309 32.03 -0.07 -27.61
CA GLY A 309 33.34 0.57 -27.48
C GLY A 309 33.71 0.86 -26.02
N PRO A 310 34.84 1.53 -25.78
CA PRO A 310 35.36 1.81 -24.44
C PRO A 310 34.63 2.99 -23.77
N TYR A 311 33.30 2.92 -23.69
CA TYR A 311 32.44 3.93 -23.06
C TYR A 311 31.31 3.26 -22.26
N GLN A 312 30.81 4.00 -21.28
CA GLN A 312 29.68 3.63 -20.43
C GLN A 312 28.51 4.56 -20.69
N TRP A 313 27.33 3.97 -20.86
CA TRP A 313 26.07 4.72 -20.91
C TRP A 313 25.56 4.90 -19.49
N MET A 314 25.58 6.13 -19.00
CA MET A 314 25.14 6.44 -17.65
C MET A 314 24.70 7.89 -17.54
N ASP A 315 23.81 8.15 -16.60
CA ASP A 315 23.47 9.51 -16.19
C ASP A 315 24.47 9.97 -15.13
N LEU A 316 25.58 10.58 -15.58
CA LEU A 316 26.66 11.00 -14.70
C LEU A 316 26.28 12.20 -13.82
N GLU A 317 25.40 13.06 -14.33
CA GLU A 317 25.06 14.35 -13.71
C GLU A 317 23.68 14.35 -13.03
N GLY A 318 22.92 13.26 -13.14
CA GLY A 318 21.60 13.12 -12.52
C GLY A 318 20.50 13.87 -13.29
N GLU A 319 20.63 13.96 -14.61
CA GLU A 319 19.72 14.68 -15.51
C GLU A 319 18.45 13.87 -15.85
N GLY A 320 18.40 12.60 -15.46
CA GLY A 320 17.32 11.67 -15.76
C GLY A 320 17.44 10.98 -17.12
N ILE A 321 18.53 11.20 -17.85
CA ILE A 321 18.81 10.58 -19.15
C ILE A 321 20.28 10.18 -19.26
N SER A 322 20.55 8.98 -19.75
CA SER A 322 21.93 8.47 -19.85
C SER A 322 22.70 9.17 -20.96
N GLY A 323 23.81 9.81 -20.60
CA GLY A 323 24.85 10.27 -21.52
C GLY A 323 25.92 9.21 -21.78
N ILE A 324 27.02 9.62 -22.40
CA ILE A 324 28.15 8.74 -22.76
C ILE A 324 29.39 9.17 -21.98
N LEU A 325 29.81 8.35 -21.02
CA LEU A 325 31.10 8.48 -20.33
C LEU A 325 32.17 7.69 -21.09
N SER A 326 33.30 8.30 -21.36
CA SER A 326 34.43 7.65 -22.05
C SER A 326 35.75 8.03 -21.40
N GLU A 327 36.74 7.15 -21.54
CA GLU A 327 38.12 7.44 -21.16
C GLU A 327 38.98 7.61 -22.41
N GLN A 328 39.58 8.79 -22.55
CA GLN A 328 40.44 9.12 -23.69
C GLN A 328 41.61 9.98 -23.21
N GLY A 329 42.80 9.79 -23.79
CA GLY A 329 43.94 10.71 -23.57
C GLY A 329 44.33 10.96 -22.10
N GLY A 330 44.09 9.99 -21.20
CA GLY A 330 44.40 10.16 -19.76
C GLY A 330 43.38 11.02 -19.00
N GLY A 331 42.17 11.19 -19.51
CA GLY A 331 41.07 11.86 -18.84
C GLY A 331 39.72 11.17 -19.09
N TRP A 332 38.76 11.48 -18.24
CA TRP A 332 37.37 11.11 -18.43
C TRP A 332 36.62 12.22 -19.14
N PHE A 333 35.81 11.84 -20.12
CA PHE A 333 34.99 12.74 -20.92
C PHE A 333 33.55 12.27 -20.88
N TYR A 334 32.62 13.22 -20.77
CA TYR A 334 31.19 12.94 -20.77
C TYR A 334 30.50 13.71 -21.89
N LYS A 335 29.59 13.03 -22.57
CA LYS A 335 28.65 13.63 -23.53
C LYS A 335 27.25 13.58 -22.93
N ASN A 336 26.68 14.74 -22.60
CA ASN A 336 25.30 14.84 -22.16
C ASN A 336 24.35 14.41 -23.28
N ASN A 337 23.29 13.69 -22.91
CA ASN A 337 22.25 13.30 -23.83
C ASN A 337 21.18 14.40 -23.87
N LEU A 338 20.93 14.93 -25.06
CA LEU A 338 19.99 16.03 -25.28
C LEU A 338 18.60 15.52 -25.74
N GLY A 339 18.41 14.19 -25.78
CA GLY A 339 17.22 13.53 -26.27
C GLY A 339 17.19 13.35 -27.79
N ASN A 340 16.28 12.50 -28.27
CA ASN A 340 16.06 12.25 -29.71
C ASN A 340 17.31 11.92 -30.53
N GLY A 341 18.30 11.24 -29.91
CA GLY A 341 19.55 10.87 -30.57
C GLY A 341 20.59 11.99 -30.64
N HIS A 342 20.35 13.14 -30.01
CA HIS A 342 21.31 14.25 -29.97
C HIS A 342 22.20 14.21 -28.73
N PHE A 343 23.49 14.55 -28.93
CA PHE A 343 24.48 14.56 -27.85
C PHE A 343 25.32 15.82 -27.88
N ALA A 344 25.57 16.38 -26.70
CA ALA A 344 26.51 17.47 -26.55
C ALA A 344 27.95 17.02 -26.91
N PRO A 345 28.82 17.95 -27.33
CA PRO A 345 30.24 17.66 -27.46
C PRO A 345 30.85 17.11 -26.17
N ALA A 346 31.85 16.24 -26.31
CA ALA A 346 32.51 15.62 -25.16
C ALA A 346 33.20 16.68 -24.29
N ARG A 347 32.80 16.74 -23.01
CA ARG A 347 33.36 17.64 -22.00
C ARG A 347 34.30 16.84 -21.09
N SER A 348 35.48 17.39 -20.81
CA SER A 348 36.36 16.82 -19.78
C SER A 348 35.67 16.88 -18.41
N VAL A 349 35.52 15.72 -17.76
CA VAL A 349 34.97 15.58 -16.41
C VAL A 349 36.08 15.74 -15.39
N SER A 350 37.14 14.93 -15.54
CA SER A 350 38.25 14.88 -14.60
C SER A 350 39.48 14.25 -15.28
N PRO A 351 40.71 14.64 -14.92
CA PRO A 351 41.90 13.86 -15.25
C PRO A 351 41.79 12.44 -14.65
N LYS A 352 42.37 11.45 -15.35
CA LYS A 352 42.29 10.03 -15.00
C LYS A 352 42.81 9.78 -13.58
N PRO A 353 41.97 9.29 -12.65
CA PRO A 353 42.35 9.16 -11.24
C PRO A 353 43.28 7.98 -10.94
N SER A 354 43.47 7.01 -11.85
CA SER A 354 44.38 5.86 -11.66
C SER A 354 44.93 5.31 -12.98
N PHE A 355 46.11 4.68 -13.00
CA PHE A 355 46.71 4.11 -14.21
C PHE A 355 45.87 2.99 -14.88
N SER A 356 44.98 2.34 -14.13
CA SER A 356 44.19 1.19 -14.59
C SER A 356 42.94 1.55 -15.43
N GLY A 357 42.53 2.82 -15.44
CA GLY A 357 41.37 3.31 -16.23
C GLY A 357 40.00 2.77 -15.81
N LEU A 358 38.95 3.14 -16.54
CA LEU A 358 37.64 2.48 -16.54
C LEU A 358 37.86 1.05 -17.04
N GLY A 359 38.07 0.12 -16.11
CA GLY A 359 38.69 -1.18 -16.39
C GLY A 359 38.02 -1.99 -17.49
N ASN A 360 38.83 -2.67 -18.30
CA ASN A 360 38.42 -3.70 -19.28
C ASN A 360 37.82 -4.99 -18.64
N MET A 361 37.54 -4.98 -17.34
CA MET A 361 36.97 -6.11 -16.59
C MET A 361 35.96 -5.62 -15.54
N LEU A 362 34.94 -4.89 -15.97
CA LEU A 362 33.76 -4.63 -15.14
C LEU A 362 32.63 -5.58 -15.56
N GLN A 363 32.48 -6.58 -14.69
CA GLN A 363 31.39 -7.54 -14.44
C GLN A 363 30.16 -7.53 -15.36
N TRP A 364 29.83 -8.75 -15.82
CA TRP A 364 28.51 -9.16 -16.28
C TRP A 364 27.54 -9.29 -15.10
#